data_AF-A0AA35SJ24-F1
#
_entry.id   AF-A0AA35SJ24-F1
#
_cell.length_a   1.000
_cell.length_b   1.000
_cell.length_c   1.000
_cell.angle_alpha   90.00
_cell.angle_beta   90.00
_cell.angle_gamma   90.00
#
_symmetry.space_group_name_H-M   'P 1'
#
loop_
_entity.id
_entity.type
_entity.pdbx_description
1 polymer ?
#
loop_
_entity_poly.entity_id
_entity_poly.type
_entity_poly.pdbx_seq_one_letter_code
_entity_poly.pdbx_strand_id
1 'polypeptide(L)'
;MFAWTCATVGYFDPALLDCIAARALGSLAHFNAQDLGNLMYAYAQLDHPHGQLVREVTERFVSDEAMLRDDDACVSIAWANLAIGQYPLPLLEHLMEPNRVRCVIETGDQNSLNFLLRLQVLLAAEQPHLDLSLPHGSAVFARALLLSRWSHPRSKLLTSITNALSKITGSDSNFTLEALTTSLHFIDIEIMLDDRGNPIPVPNHWRSWADLQSLIDSPLLCPRLQDLLRNQVSRREVTEPDQSFSLASDWAKLVGGSLEGVARRVAVEVDGPWHYAANCTHTLGKTLLKHRILRCLGWTVISIPYFEWQELKSKQAQVEFLRTKLFTTCH
;
A
#
# COMPACT_ATOMS: atom_id res chain seq x y z
N MET A 1 23.60 10.55 2.35
CA MET A 1 23.91 9.30 1.62
C MET A 1 23.93 8.05 2.49
N PHE A 2 24.63 8.02 3.63
CA PHE A 2 24.80 6.77 4.41
C PHE A 2 23.48 6.13 4.91
N ALA A 3 22.53 6.90 5.45
CA ALA A 3 21.20 6.37 5.84
C ALA A 3 20.47 5.71 4.66
N TRP A 4 20.49 6.35 3.49
CA TRP A 4 19.90 5.82 2.28
C TRP A 4 20.56 4.51 1.85
N THR A 5 21.89 4.40 1.96
CA THR A 5 22.58 3.13 1.72
C THR A 5 22.10 2.03 2.65
N CYS A 6 21.96 2.29 3.96
CA CYS A 6 21.39 1.33 4.90
C CYS A 6 19.98 0.88 4.47
N ALA A 7 19.11 1.81 4.08
CA ALA A 7 17.77 1.50 3.61
C ALA A 7 17.77 0.66 2.31
N THR A 8 18.61 1.01 1.34
CA THR A 8 18.73 0.31 0.06
C THR A 8 19.18 -1.14 0.23
N VAL A 9 20.12 -1.41 1.14
CA VAL A 9 20.58 -2.80 1.42
C VAL A 9 19.74 -3.49 2.51
N GLY A 10 18.76 -2.80 3.08
CA GLY A 10 17.95 -3.30 4.19
C GLY A 10 18.74 -3.52 5.49
N TYR A 11 19.81 -2.77 5.74
CA TYR A 11 20.57 -2.87 7.00
C TYR A 11 19.93 -2.00 8.08
N PHE A 12 19.48 -2.63 9.16
CA PHE A 12 18.84 -1.99 10.30
C PHE A 12 19.71 -2.05 11.56
N ASP A 13 20.11 -0.90 12.06
CA ASP A 13 20.77 -0.73 13.36
C ASP A 13 20.23 0.57 13.99
N PRO A 14 19.40 0.49 15.05
CA PRO A 14 18.75 1.66 15.62
C PRO A 14 19.77 2.65 16.23
N ALA A 15 20.85 2.16 16.86
CA ALA A 15 21.85 3.04 17.47
C ALA A 15 22.65 3.80 16.40
N LEU A 16 22.98 3.14 15.30
CA LEU A 16 23.59 3.78 14.14
C LEU A 16 22.65 4.84 13.52
N LEU A 17 21.37 4.52 13.35
CA LEU A 17 20.38 5.47 12.85
C LEU A 17 20.24 6.69 13.78
N ASP A 18 20.17 6.49 15.09
CA ASP A 18 20.12 7.59 16.06
C ASP A 18 21.34 8.51 15.95
N CYS A 19 22.54 7.94 15.77
CA CYS A 19 23.77 8.72 15.56
C CYS A 19 23.72 9.52 14.25
N ILE A 20 23.18 8.94 13.17
CA ILE A 20 23.01 9.63 11.90
C ILE A 20 22.02 10.78 12.04
N ALA A 21 20.90 10.58 12.75
CA ALA A 21 19.90 11.62 12.99
C ALA A 21 20.51 12.81 13.73
N ALA A 22 21.21 12.54 14.83
CA ALA A 22 21.89 13.55 15.63
C ALA A 22 22.90 14.36 14.80
N ARG A 23 23.70 13.67 13.96
CA ARG A 23 24.66 14.35 13.07
C ARG A 23 23.99 15.17 11.97
N ALA A 24 22.91 14.63 11.38
CA ALA A 24 22.17 15.27 10.30
C ALA A 24 21.49 16.56 10.78
N LEU A 25 20.83 16.52 11.94
CA LEU A 25 20.18 17.68 12.58
C LEU A 25 21.14 18.89 12.69
N GLY A 26 22.39 18.66 13.11
CA GLY A 26 23.42 19.71 13.18
C GLY A 26 23.95 20.22 11.84
N SER A 27 23.48 19.71 10.70
CA SER A 27 23.98 20.07 9.36
C SER A 27 22.92 20.21 8.27
N LEU A 28 21.62 20.18 8.62
CA LEU A 28 20.52 20.24 7.65
C LEU A 28 20.63 21.43 6.69
N ALA A 29 21.18 22.57 7.13
CA ALA A 29 21.37 23.76 6.30
C ALA A 29 22.17 23.49 5.00
N HIS A 30 23.03 22.47 4.97
CA HIS A 30 23.86 22.13 3.81
C HIS A 30 23.21 21.12 2.85
N PHE A 31 22.05 20.58 3.20
CA PHE A 31 21.40 19.51 2.43
C PHE A 31 20.56 20.14 1.33
N ASN A 32 20.65 19.60 0.11
CA ASN A 32 19.71 19.95 -0.96
C ASN A 32 18.39 19.14 -0.81
N ALA A 33 17.45 19.35 -1.73
CA ALA A 33 16.17 18.65 -1.74
C ALA A 33 16.33 17.11 -1.76
N GLN A 34 17.14 16.59 -2.69
CA GLN A 34 17.43 15.16 -2.81
C GLN A 34 18.06 14.57 -1.54
N ASP A 35 18.98 15.29 -0.89
CA ASP A 35 19.62 14.84 0.35
C ASP A 35 18.59 14.68 1.47
N LEU A 36 17.68 15.66 1.61
CA LEU A 36 16.57 15.59 2.55
C LEU A 36 15.60 14.45 2.22
N GLY A 37 15.23 14.30 0.95
CA GLY A 37 14.36 13.23 0.47
C GLY A 37 14.93 11.85 0.75
N ASN A 38 16.20 11.62 0.43
CA ASN A 38 16.91 10.37 0.68
C ASN A 38 17.02 10.06 2.18
N LEU A 39 17.26 11.08 3.01
CA LEU A 39 17.30 10.92 4.46
C LEU A 39 15.93 10.50 5.01
N MET A 40 14.87 11.21 4.62
CA MET A 40 13.50 10.93 5.07
C MET A 40 13.02 9.56 4.59
N TYR A 41 13.26 9.23 3.32
CA TYR A 41 12.99 7.91 2.76
C TYR A 41 13.66 6.81 3.57
N ALA A 42 14.94 6.97 3.93
CA ALA A 42 15.67 5.95 4.67
C ALA A 42 15.05 5.62 6.02
N TYR A 43 14.68 6.64 6.80
CA TYR A 43 14.08 6.46 8.14
C TYR A 43 12.71 5.80 8.04
N ALA A 44 11.91 6.19 7.05
CA ALA A 44 10.61 5.57 6.83
C ALA A 44 10.74 4.15 6.25
N GLN A 45 11.67 3.88 5.33
CA GLN A 45 11.89 2.56 4.74
C GLN A 45 12.39 1.55 5.78
N LEU A 46 13.21 1.99 6.72
CA LEU A 46 13.72 1.18 7.83
C LEU A 46 12.78 1.16 9.04
N ASP A 47 11.61 1.79 8.97
CA ASP A 47 10.66 1.90 10.09
C ASP A 47 11.33 2.35 11.40
N HIS A 48 12.19 3.37 11.32
CA HIS A 48 12.87 3.97 12.47
C HIS A 48 12.63 5.47 12.48
N PRO A 49 11.40 5.94 12.74
CA PRO A 49 11.12 7.36 12.62
C PRO A 49 11.77 8.15 13.75
N HIS A 50 12.48 9.22 13.38
CA HIS A 50 13.09 10.14 14.35
C HIS A 50 12.30 11.45 14.35
N GLY A 51 11.39 11.61 15.34
CA GLY A 51 10.36 12.67 15.34
C GLY A 51 10.90 14.09 15.14
N GLN A 52 12.00 14.45 15.81
CA GLN A 52 12.65 15.75 15.60
C GLN A 52 13.21 15.89 14.17
N LEU A 53 13.81 14.83 13.62
CA LEU A 53 14.40 14.89 12.29
C LEU A 53 13.31 15.10 11.24
N VAL A 54 12.23 14.32 11.34
CA VAL A 54 11.09 14.43 10.44
C VAL A 54 10.50 15.84 10.45
N ARG A 55 10.27 16.41 11.64
CA ARG A 55 9.74 17.76 11.78
C ARG A 55 10.65 18.80 11.15
N GLU A 56 11.92 18.86 11.56
CA GLU A 56 12.86 19.91 11.10
C GLU A 56 13.13 19.80 9.59
N VAL A 57 13.22 18.58 9.05
CA VAL A 57 13.37 18.36 7.60
C VAL A 57 12.12 18.82 6.86
N THR A 58 10.94 18.45 7.34
CA THR A 58 9.67 18.79 6.68
C THR A 58 9.44 20.30 6.70
N GLU A 59 9.61 20.95 7.85
CA GLU A 59 9.48 22.41 8.01
C GLU A 59 10.45 23.18 7.09
N ARG A 60 11.72 22.76 7.05
CA ARG A 60 12.71 23.36 6.14
C ARG A 60 12.31 23.17 4.68
N PHE A 61 11.92 21.95 4.30
CA PHE A 61 11.62 21.60 2.92
C PHE A 61 10.43 22.38 2.37
N VAL A 62 9.33 22.49 3.14
CA VAL A 62 8.12 23.21 2.71
C VAL A 62 8.29 24.73 2.73
N SER A 63 9.29 25.25 3.44
CA SER A 63 9.57 26.69 3.52
C SER A 63 10.44 27.20 2.36
N ASP A 64 10.98 26.31 1.52
CA ASP A 64 11.85 26.66 0.40
C ASP A 64 11.22 26.24 -0.94
N GLU A 65 10.67 27.22 -1.67
CA GLU A 65 10.04 27.00 -2.99
C GLU A 65 10.99 26.37 -4.02
N ALA A 66 12.32 26.55 -3.89
CA ALA A 66 13.26 25.92 -4.80
C ALA A 66 13.37 24.42 -4.52
N MET A 67 13.28 24.00 -3.25
CA MET A 67 13.27 22.58 -2.88
C MET A 67 12.01 21.85 -3.34
N LEU A 68 10.85 22.54 -3.29
CA LEU A 68 9.57 22.00 -3.76
C LEU A 68 9.52 21.70 -5.28
N ARG A 69 10.52 22.12 -6.05
CA ARG A 69 10.64 21.78 -7.48
C ARG A 69 11.22 20.39 -7.74
N ASP A 70 11.75 19.74 -6.70
CA ASP A 70 12.27 18.39 -6.78
C ASP A 70 11.14 17.39 -6.44
N ASP A 71 10.56 16.82 -7.49
CA ASP A 71 9.38 15.95 -7.36
C ASP A 71 9.69 14.66 -6.59
N ASP A 72 10.86 14.06 -6.80
CA ASP A 72 11.31 12.86 -6.09
C ASP A 72 11.50 13.12 -4.60
N ALA A 73 12.08 14.27 -4.25
CA ALA A 73 12.20 14.68 -2.86
C ALA A 73 10.82 14.95 -2.23
N CYS A 74 9.90 15.62 -2.95
CA CYS A 74 8.55 15.87 -2.46
C CYS A 74 7.82 14.56 -2.13
N VAL A 75 7.84 13.59 -3.05
CA VAL A 75 7.21 12.27 -2.86
C VAL A 75 7.88 11.51 -1.73
N SER A 76 9.21 11.52 -1.66
CA SER A 76 9.96 10.81 -0.60
C SER A 76 9.66 11.34 0.80
N ILE A 77 9.65 12.68 0.96
CA ILE A 77 9.37 13.33 2.25
C ILE A 77 7.91 13.15 2.64
N ALA A 78 6.98 13.27 1.68
CA ALA A 78 5.57 13.04 1.94
C ALA A 78 5.30 11.59 2.32
N TRP A 79 5.87 10.62 1.58
CA TRP A 79 5.78 9.21 1.90
C TRP A 79 6.31 8.89 3.30
N ALA A 80 7.45 9.48 3.68
CA ALA A 80 8.02 9.29 5.00
C ALA A 80 7.13 9.85 6.13
N ASN A 81 6.50 11.00 5.91
CA ASN A 81 5.51 11.55 6.85
C ASN A 81 4.28 10.62 6.95
N LEU A 82 3.76 10.12 5.83
CA LEU A 82 2.61 9.20 5.82
C LEU A 82 2.92 7.89 6.54
N ALA A 83 4.13 7.35 6.38
CA ALA A 83 4.56 6.13 7.06
C ALA A 83 4.37 6.23 8.58
N ILE A 84 4.60 7.41 9.15
CA ILE A 84 4.47 7.68 10.60
C ILE A 84 3.13 8.33 10.99
N GLY A 85 2.22 8.48 10.02
CA GLY A 85 0.89 9.06 10.25
C GLY A 85 0.86 10.58 10.38
N GLN A 86 1.84 11.27 9.81
CA GLN A 86 1.85 12.72 9.70
C GLN A 86 1.40 13.17 8.30
N TYR A 87 0.68 14.29 8.26
CA TYR A 87 0.05 14.83 7.06
C TYR A 87 0.44 16.30 6.88
N PRO A 88 1.65 16.59 6.37
CA PRO A 88 2.15 17.95 6.22
C PRO A 88 1.39 18.70 5.12
N LEU A 89 0.33 19.44 5.51
CA LEU A 89 -0.60 20.07 4.58
C LEU A 89 0.05 20.86 3.45
N PRO A 90 1.03 21.76 3.69
CA PRO A 90 1.65 22.51 2.59
C PRO A 90 2.28 21.63 1.52
N LEU A 91 2.91 20.51 1.93
CA LEU A 91 3.51 19.55 1.00
C LEU A 91 2.45 18.73 0.26
N LEU A 92 1.39 18.32 0.96
CA LEU A 92 0.31 17.54 0.35
C LEU A 92 -0.51 18.38 -0.64
N GLU A 93 -0.81 19.63 -0.31
CA GLU A 93 -1.45 20.61 -1.21
C GLU A 93 -0.59 20.84 -2.45
N HIS A 94 0.72 21.00 -2.29
CA HIS A 94 1.65 21.13 -3.40
C HIS A 94 1.69 19.91 -4.31
N LEU A 95 1.72 18.69 -3.75
CA LEU A 95 1.70 17.44 -4.51
C LEU A 95 0.37 17.19 -5.24
N MET A 96 -0.72 17.74 -4.71
CA MET A 96 -2.08 17.57 -5.25
C MET A 96 -2.55 18.75 -6.09
N GLU A 97 -1.67 19.70 -6.38
CA GLU A 97 -1.98 20.81 -7.29
C GLU A 97 -2.40 20.26 -8.68
N PRO A 98 -3.50 20.73 -9.29
CA PRO A 98 -4.05 20.13 -10.50
C PRO A 98 -3.10 20.02 -11.69
N ASN A 99 -2.23 21.02 -11.94
CA ASN A 99 -1.28 20.97 -13.05
C ASN A 99 -0.14 19.99 -12.77
N ARG A 100 0.33 19.89 -11.53
CA ARG A 100 1.32 18.90 -11.12
C ARG A 100 0.78 17.48 -11.26
N VAL A 101 -0.45 17.22 -10.82
CA VAL A 101 -1.10 15.91 -11.01
C VAL A 101 -1.25 15.57 -12.50
N ARG A 102 -1.61 16.55 -13.34
CA ARG A 102 -1.65 16.38 -14.79
C ARG A 102 -0.28 16.01 -15.37
N CYS A 103 0.78 16.71 -14.96
CA CYS A 103 2.15 16.41 -15.38
C CYS A 103 2.58 14.97 -15.00
N VAL A 104 2.23 14.51 -13.79
CA VAL A 104 2.49 13.13 -13.34
C VAL A 104 1.78 12.10 -14.22
N ILE A 105 0.53 12.37 -14.63
CA ILE A 105 -0.21 11.51 -15.57
C ILE A 105 0.50 11.46 -16.93
N GLU A 106 0.83 12.63 -17.49
CA GLU A 106 1.46 12.76 -18.81
C GLU A 106 2.82 12.04 -18.87
N THR A 107 3.70 12.36 -17.91
CA THR A 107 5.04 11.74 -17.78
C THR A 107 4.96 10.25 -17.49
N GLY A 108 3.91 9.81 -16.78
CA GLY A 108 3.76 8.42 -16.39
C GLY A 108 4.73 8.00 -15.28
N ASP A 109 5.10 8.91 -14.38
CA ASP A 109 5.94 8.52 -13.24
C ASP A 109 5.18 7.58 -12.30
N GLN A 110 5.52 6.29 -12.35
CA GLN A 110 4.81 5.23 -11.62
C GLN A 110 4.86 5.45 -10.10
N ASN A 111 5.96 6.00 -9.57
CA ASN A 111 6.13 6.21 -8.15
C ASN A 111 5.16 7.28 -7.63
N SER A 112 5.09 8.42 -8.31
CA SER A 112 4.16 9.52 -7.99
C SER A 112 2.70 9.09 -8.18
N LEU A 113 2.40 8.39 -9.28
CA LEU A 113 1.05 7.85 -9.53
C LEU A 113 0.59 6.92 -8.39
N ASN A 114 1.44 5.96 -8.01
CA ASN A 114 1.15 5.04 -6.91
C ASN A 114 1.05 5.79 -5.57
N PHE A 115 1.91 6.77 -5.33
CA PHE A 115 1.88 7.59 -4.12
C PHE A 115 0.55 8.34 -4.01
N LEU A 116 0.10 9.02 -5.06
CA LEU A 116 -1.14 9.82 -5.07
C LEU A 116 -2.37 8.95 -4.76
N LEU A 117 -2.46 7.75 -5.34
CA LEU A 117 -3.55 6.81 -5.04
C LEU A 117 -3.55 6.36 -3.58
N ARG A 118 -2.37 6.08 -3.01
CA ARG A 118 -2.22 5.65 -1.62
C ARG A 118 -2.50 6.77 -0.64
N LEU A 119 -2.05 7.98 -0.95
CA LEU A 119 -2.33 9.20 -0.19
C LEU A 119 -3.83 9.42 -0.06
N GLN A 120 -4.59 9.24 -1.15
CA GLN A 120 -6.04 9.40 -1.12
C GLN A 120 -6.75 8.44 -0.18
N VAL A 121 -6.33 7.16 -0.17
CA VAL A 121 -6.90 6.17 0.75
C VAL A 121 -6.63 6.57 2.19
N LEU A 122 -5.39 6.97 2.50
CA LEU A 122 -4.98 7.37 3.84
C LEU A 122 -5.70 8.64 4.31
N LEU A 123 -5.78 9.69 3.48
CA LEU A 123 -6.53 10.91 3.78
C LEU A 123 -8.01 10.62 4.03
N ALA A 124 -8.64 9.80 3.18
CA ALA A 124 -10.04 9.46 3.33
C ALA A 124 -10.34 8.67 4.61
N ALA A 125 -9.44 7.77 5.00
CA ALA A 125 -9.60 6.93 6.18
C ALA A 125 -9.23 7.63 7.49
N GLU A 126 -8.17 8.43 7.50
CA GLU A 126 -7.55 8.92 8.73
C GLU A 126 -7.67 10.42 8.94
N GLN A 127 -7.83 11.19 7.85
CA GLN A 127 -7.97 12.64 7.90
C GLN A 127 -9.27 13.11 7.22
N PRO A 128 -10.44 12.61 7.66
CA PRO A 128 -11.72 12.85 6.98
C PRO A 128 -12.23 14.29 7.11
N HIS A 129 -11.48 15.20 7.72
CA HIS A 129 -11.79 16.63 7.80
C HIS A 129 -11.02 17.47 6.78
N LEU A 130 -9.94 16.92 6.20
CA LEU A 130 -9.16 17.62 5.19
C LEU A 130 -9.87 17.53 3.86
N ASP A 131 -10.14 18.66 3.21
CA ASP A 131 -10.72 18.69 1.85
C ASP A 131 -9.61 18.63 0.80
N LEU A 132 -8.93 17.50 0.74
CA LEU A 132 -7.82 17.27 -0.18
C LEU A 132 -8.12 16.05 -1.06
N SER A 133 -8.92 16.31 -2.10
CA SER A 133 -9.37 15.31 -3.08
C SER A 133 -8.42 15.27 -4.27
N LEU A 134 -8.10 14.08 -4.78
CA LEU A 134 -7.21 13.90 -5.93
C LEU A 134 -7.84 14.41 -7.23
N PRO A 135 -7.27 15.45 -7.86
CA PRO A 135 -7.69 15.88 -9.18
C PRO A 135 -7.49 14.77 -10.21
N HIS A 136 -8.43 14.61 -11.13
CA HIS A 136 -8.35 13.60 -12.20
C HIS A 136 -8.11 12.17 -11.68
N GLY A 137 -8.67 11.81 -10.52
CA GLY A 137 -8.37 10.56 -9.82
C GLY A 137 -8.54 9.29 -10.67
N SER A 138 -9.51 9.26 -11.58
CA SER A 138 -9.69 8.15 -12.53
C SER A 138 -8.59 8.09 -13.58
N ALA A 139 -8.08 9.22 -14.05
CA ALA A 139 -6.97 9.28 -14.99
C ALA A 139 -5.65 8.85 -14.32
N VAL A 140 -5.40 9.28 -13.07
CA VAL A 140 -4.27 8.81 -12.25
C VAL A 140 -4.32 7.29 -12.12
N PHE A 141 -5.47 6.74 -11.71
CA PHE A 141 -5.64 5.29 -11.55
C PHE A 141 -5.41 4.55 -12.86
N ALA A 142 -6.08 4.95 -13.94
CA ALA A 142 -5.95 4.33 -15.25
C ALA A 142 -4.50 4.34 -15.75
N ARG A 143 -3.80 5.47 -15.59
CA ARG A 143 -2.40 5.60 -15.99
C ARG A 143 -1.47 4.70 -15.18
N ALA A 144 -1.62 4.72 -13.85
CA ALA A 144 -0.83 3.91 -12.93
C ALA A 144 -0.99 2.40 -13.19
N LEU A 145 -2.22 2.01 -13.52
CA LEU A 145 -2.58 0.65 -13.87
C LEU A 145 -1.93 0.20 -15.19
N LEU A 146 -2.04 1.02 -16.24
CA LEU A 146 -1.50 0.71 -17.57
C LEU A 146 0.02 0.49 -17.55
N LEU A 147 0.72 1.25 -16.73
CA LEU A 147 2.18 1.22 -16.62
C LEU A 147 2.70 0.11 -15.70
N SER A 148 1.82 -0.46 -14.87
CA SER A 148 2.17 -1.57 -14.00
C SER A 148 2.49 -2.82 -14.84
N ARG A 149 3.66 -3.42 -14.61
CA ARG A 149 4.06 -4.68 -15.25
C ARG A 149 3.66 -5.87 -14.41
N TRP A 150 2.81 -6.74 -14.96
CA TRP A 150 2.24 -7.89 -14.27
C TRP A 150 3.02 -9.16 -14.63
N SER A 151 4.04 -9.51 -13.85
CA SER A 151 4.63 -10.85 -13.93
C SER A 151 5.51 -11.15 -12.72
N HIS A 152 4.93 -11.85 -11.75
CA HIS A 152 5.72 -12.47 -10.68
C HIS A 152 5.41 -13.97 -10.66
N PRO A 153 6.35 -14.86 -11.01
CA PRO A 153 6.15 -16.27 -10.78
C PRO A 153 5.91 -16.51 -9.29
N ARG A 154 4.89 -17.31 -8.95
CA ARG A 154 4.54 -17.60 -7.55
C ARG A 154 5.76 -18.12 -6.79
N SER A 155 6.02 -17.53 -5.63
CA SER A 155 7.12 -17.97 -4.78
C SER A 155 6.84 -19.38 -4.22
N LYS A 156 7.91 -20.13 -3.93
CA LYS A 156 7.80 -21.43 -3.24
C LYS A 156 7.09 -21.28 -1.88
N LEU A 157 7.30 -20.14 -1.21
CA LEU A 157 6.65 -19.80 0.06
C LEU A 157 5.14 -19.66 -0.12
N LEU A 158 4.69 -18.83 -1.08
CA LEU A 158 3.29 -18.65 -1.41
C LEU A 158 2.64 -19.99 -1.74
N THR A 159 3.28 -20.80 -2.58
CA THR A 159 2.79 -22.14 -2.96
C THR A 159 2.63 -23.07 -1.75
N SER A 160 3.58 -23.04 -0.82
CA SER A 160 3.50 -23.86 0.40
C SER A 160 2.34 -23.41 1.30
N ILE A 161 2.13 -22.10 1.43
CA ILE A 161 1.06 -21.52 2.25
C ILE A 161 -0.30 -21.82 1.64
N THR A 162 -0.47 -21.63 0.33
CA THR A 162 -1.74 -21.91 -0.35
C THR A 162 -2.12 -23.38 -0.19
N ASN A 163 -1.17 -24.31 -0.36
CA ASN A 163 -1.43 -25.76 -0.15
C ASN A 163 -1.89 -26.11 1.27
N ALA A 164 -1.43 -25.38 2.29
CA ALA A 164 -1.90 -25.55 3.66
C ALA A 164 -3.26 -24.89 3.87
N LEU A 165 -3.47 -23.71 3.27
CA LEU A 165 -4.71 -22.95 3.34
C LEU A 165 -5.89 -23.71 2.72
N SER A 166 -5.73 -24.35 1.57
CA SER A 166 -6.76 -25.14 0.91
C SER A 166 -7.33 -26.26 1.79
N LYS A 167 -6.53 -26.79 2.72
CA LYS A 167 -6.98 -27.80 3.68
C LYS A 167 -7.84 -27.22 4.80
N ILE A 168 -7.70 -25.93 5.06
CA ILE A 168 -8.44 -25.22 6.10
C ILE A 168 -9.72 -24.64 5.52
N THR A 169 -9.62 -24.03 4.34
CA THR A 169 -10.77 -23.44 3.65
C THR A 169 -11.62 -24.47 2.92
N GLY A 170 -11.13 -25.71 2.76
CA GLY A 170 -11.82 -26.82 2.12
C GLY A 170 -11.69 -26.87 0.59
N SER A 171 -11.34 -25.75 -0.05
CA SER A 171 -11.16 -25.64 -1.50
C SER A 171 -10.32 -24.40 -1.87
N ASP A 172 -9.62 -24.47 -3.01
CA ASP A 172 -8.92 -23.33 -3.63
C ASP A 172 -9.88 -22.24 -4.10
N SER A 173 -11.16 -22.57 -4.31
CA SER A 173 -12.20 -21.59 -4.67
C SER A 173 -12.53 -20.62 -3.54
N ASN A 174 -12.05 -20.88 -2.32
CA ASN A 174 -12.43 -20.13 -1.13
C ASN A 174 -11.41 -19.03 -0.77
N PHE A 175 -10.46 -18.77 -1.66
CA PHE A 175 -9.55 -17.64 -1.58
C PHE A 175 -9.13 -17.17 -2.98
N THR A 176 -8.78 -15.90 -3.12
CA THR A 176 -8.21 -15.32 -4.34
C THR A 176 -6.73 -15.08 -4.15
N LEU A 177 -5.91 -15.39 -5.14
CA LEU A 177 -4.49 -15.10 -5.12
C LEU A 177 -4.19 -13.82 -5.87
N GLU A 178 -3.22 -13.04 -5.39
CA GLU A 178 -2.73 -11.83 -6.04
C GLU A 178 -3.89 -10.85 -6.35
N ALA A 179 -4.78 -10.66 -5.39
CA ALA A 179 -5.93 -9.78 -5.53
C ALA A 179 -5.47 -8.31 -5.56
N LEU A 180 -5.77 -7.62 -6.65
CA LEU A 180 -5.39 -6.23 -6.82
C LEU A 180 -6.39 -5.31 -6.11
N THR A 181 -5.87 -4.28 -5.43
CA THR A 181 -6.67 -3.27 -4.74
C THR A 181 -6.77 -1.98 -5.54
N THR A 182 -7.72 -1.12 -5.17
CA THR A 182 -7.89 0.23 -5.73
C THR A 182 -6.72 1.17 -5.43
N SER A 183 -5.85 0.82 -4.48
CA SER A 183 -4.58 1.51 -4.21
C SER A 183 -3.38 0.93 -4.98
N LEU A 184 -3.65 0.00 -5.90
CA LEU A 184 -2.68 -0.79 -6.67
C LEU A 184 -1.68 -1.59 -5.82
N HIS A 185 -2.04 -1.91 -4.57
CA HIS A 185 -1.40 -2.99 -3.85
C HIS A 185 -2.01 -4.32 -4.26
N PHE A 186 -1.18 -5.36 -4.33
CA PHE A 186 -1.64 -6.74 -4.37
C PHE A 186 -1.75 -7.30 -2.97
N ILE A 187 -2.81 -8.05 -2.73
CA ILE A 187 -2.95 -8.95 -1.60
C ILE A 187 -2.51 -10.33 -2.07
N ASP A 188 -1.55 -10.95 -1.38
CA ASP A 188 -1.05 -12.26 -1.81
C ASP A 188 -2.16 -13.32 -1.79
N ILE A 189 -2.97 -13.33 -0.73
CA ILE A 189 -4.15 -14.18 -0.61
C ILE A 189 -5.32 -13.42 0.06
N GLU A 190 -6.42 -13.25 -0.66
CA GLU A 190 -7.67 -12.66 -0.15
C GLU A 190 -8.66 -13.76 0.23
N ILE A 191 -9.23 -13.68 1.43
CA ILE A 191 -10.27 -14.59 1.93
C ILE A 191 -11.48 -13.76 2.36
N MET A 192 -12.66 -14.15 1.88
CA MET A 192 -13.93 -13.58 2.31
C MET A 192 -14.58 -14.52 3.32
N LEU A 193 -15.08 -14.00 4.44
CA LEU A 193 -15.70 -14.79 5.50
C LEU A 193 -17.12 -14.29 5.77
N ASP A 194 -18.03 -15.23 6.00
CA ASP A 194 -19.39 -14.96 6.47
C ASP A 194 -19.42 -14.55 7.96
N ASP A 195 -20.60 -14.26 8.49
CA ASP A 195 -20.85 -13.88 9.89
C ASP A 195 -20.47 -14.97 10.90
N ARG A 196 -20.37 -16.23 10.45
CA ARG A 196 -19.94 -17.39 11.23
C ARG A 196 -18.45 -17.69 11.09
N GLY A 197 -17.73 -16.89 10.29
CA GLY A 197 -16.30 -17.07 10.03
C GLY A 197 -15.98 -18.17 9.01
N ASN A 198 -16.96 -18.67 8.26
CA ASN A 198 -16.72 -19.63 7.18
C ASN A 198 -16.25 -18.93 5.91
N PRO A 199 -15.28 -19.49 5.18
CA PRO A 199 -14.89 -18.99 3.87
C PRO A 199 -16.04 -19.02 2.86
N ILE A 200 -16.27 -17.87 2.23
CA ILE A 200 -17.20 -17.72 1.11
C ILE A 200 -16.41 -17.97 -0.18
N PRO A 201 -16.87 -18.88 -1.06
CA PRO A 201 -16.26 -19.08 -2.36
C PRO A 201 -16.20 -17.78 -3.12
N VAL A 202 -15.00 -17.44 -3.58
CA VAL A 202 -14.81 -16.24 -4.37
C VAL A 202 -14.89 -16.64 -5.85
N PRO A 203 -15.81 -16.06 -6.65
CA PRO A 203 -15.96 -16.46 -8.04
C PRO A 203 -14.65 -16.28 -8.81
N ASN A 204 -14.16 -17.37 -9.41
CA ASN A 204 -12.89 -17.45 -10.16
C ASN A 204 -12.94 -16.79 -11.55
N HIS A 205 -14.00 -16.05 -11.89
CA HIS A 205 -14.09 -15.34 -13.16
C HIS A 205 -14.05 -13.83 -12.91
N TRP A 206 -12.95 -13.23 -13.36
CA TRP A 206 -12.77 -11.83 -13.78
C TRP A 206 -14.07 -10.99 -13.66
N ARG A 207 -14.07 -10.16 -12.63
CA ARG A 207 -15.24 -9.58 -11.96
C ARG A 207 -15.75 -8.31 -12.66
N SER A 208 -17.06 -8.23 -12.77
CA SER A 208 -17.76 -7.22 -13.55
C SER A 208 -17.79 -5.85 -12.85
N TRP A 209 -18.19 -4.80 -13.57
CA TRP A 209 -18.47 -3.48 -12.98
C TRP A 209 -19.51 -3.52 -11.85
N ALA A 210 -20.43 -4.50 -11.87
CA ALA A 210 -21.42 -4.67 -10.80
C ALA A 210 -20.77 -5.12 -9.49
N ASP A 211 -19.71 -5.94 -9.56
CA ASP A 211 -18.95 -6.39 -8.40
C ASP A 211 -18.17 -5.24 -7.75
N LEU A 212 -17.57 -4.37 -8.57
CA LEU A 212 -16.93 -3.15 -8.09
C LEU A 212 -17.91 -2.20 -7.41
N GLN A 213 -19.11 -2.04 -7.98
CA GLN A 213 -20.14 -1.19 -7.37
C GLN A 213 -20.58 -1.77 -6.01
N SER A 214 -20.74 -3.08 -5.91
CA SER A 214 -21.02 -3.78 -4.64
C SER A 214 -19.89 -3.59 -3.61
N LEU A 215 -18.62 -3.63 -4.04
CA LEU A 215 -17.47 -3.33 -3.18
C LEU A 215 -17.52 -1.89 -2.67
N ILE A 216 -17.74 -0.93 -3.57
CA ILE A 216 -17.81 0.51 -3.24
C ILE A 216 -18.95 0.78 -2.26
N ASP A 217 -20.12 0.18 -2.46
CA ASP A 217 -21.29 0.43 -1.61
C ASP A 217 -21.30 -0.44 -0.34
N SER A 218 -20.24 -1.21 -0.09
CA SER A 218 -20.14 -2.13 1.04
C SER A 218 -20.06 -1.40 2.39
N PRO A 219 -20.81 -1.83 3.42
CA PRO A 219 -20.72 -1.26 4.77
C PRO A 219 -19.37 -1.51 5.44
N LEU A 220 -18.52 -2.38 4.87
CA LEU A 220 -17.15 -2.61 5.34
C LEU A 220 -16.20 -1.46 5.02
N LEU A 221 -16.58 -0.56 4.11
CA LEU A 221 -15.86 0.67 3.81
C LEU A 221 -16.53 1.86 4.51
N CYS A 222 -15.72 2.78 5.04
CA CYS A 222 -16.29 4.03 5.57
C CYS A 222 -16.87 4.87 4.42
N PRO A 223 -17.95 5.66 4.65
CA PRO A 223 -18.63 6.41 3.59
C PRO A 223 -17.70 7.27 2.72
N ARG A 224 -16.68 7.88 3.33
CA ARG A 224 -15.70 8.71 2.62
C ARG A 224 -14.81 7.89 1.67
N LEU A 225 -14.47 6.65 2.02
CA LEU A 225 -13.79 5.74 1.11
C LEU A 225 -14.72 5.27 -0.01
N GLN A 226 -16.00 5.04 0.28
CA GLN A 226 -16.98 4.73 -0.76
C GLN A 226 -17.05 5.87 -1.80
N ASP A 227 -17.16 7.11 -1.33
CA ASP A 227 -17.20 8.30 -2.20
C ASP A 227 -15.91 8.47 -3.00
N LEU A 228 -14.74 8.30 -2.36
CA LEU A 228 -13.44 8.34 -3.03
C LEU A 228 -13.38 7.32 -4.18
N LEU A 229 -13.71 6.06 -3.89
CA LEU A 229 -13.66 5.00 -4.89
C LEU A 229 -14.70 5.23 -6.00
N ARG A 230 -15.88 5.74 -5.67
CA ARG A 230 -16.91 6.09 -6.66
C ARG A 230 -16.41 7.15 -7.63
N ASN A 231 -15.66 8.14 -7.13
CA ASN A 231 -15.04 9.18 -7.96
C ASN A 231 -13.86 8.65 -8.79
N GLN A 232 -12.98 7.85 -8.20
CA GLN A 232 -11.83 7.26 -8.90
C GLN A 232 -12.22 6.29 -10.02
N VAL A 233 -13.38 5.65 -9.90
CA VAL A 233 -13.82 4.62 -10.86
C VAL A 233 -15.01 5.10 -11.70
N SER A 234 -15.30 6.40 -11.68
CA SER A 234 -16.42 6.97 -12.43
C SER A 234 -16.22 6.89 -13.95
N ARG A 235 -17.26 6.48 -14.68
CA ARG A 235 -17.25 6.32 -16.15
C ARG A 235 -17.01 7.62 -16.94
N ARG A 236 -17.16 8.80 -16.32
CA ARG A 236 -17.31 10.08 -17.03
C ARG A 236 -16.01 10.72 -17.49
N GLU A 237 -14.86 10.34 -16.93
CA GLU A 237 -13.56 10.98 -17.24
C GLU A 237 -12.60 10.11 -18.07
N VAL A 238 -12.96 8.86 -18.36
CA VAL A 238 -12.14 7.97 -19.20
C VAL A 238 -12.54 8.13 -20.67
N THR A 239 -12.29 9.31 -21.22
CA THR A 239 -12.19 9.52 -22.66
C THR A 239 -10.83 10.11 -22.93
N GLU A 240 -9.84 9.29 -23.25
CA GLU A 240 -8.66 9.79 -23.94
C GLU A 240 -8.64 9.38 -25.41
N PRO A 241 -8.06 10.23 -26.27
CA PRO A 241 -8.10 10.10 -27.71
C PRO A 241 -6.99 9.15 -28.17
N ASP A 242 -7.38 8.25 -29.06
CA ASP A 242 -6.53 7.49 -29.96
C ASP A 242 -5.86 6.20 -29.40
N GLN A 243 -6.26 5.11 -30.07
CA GLN A 243 -5.62 3.79 -30.21
C GLN A 243 -5.76 2.73 -29.09
N SER A 244 -6.74 1.85 -29.33
CA SER A 244 -6.68 0.38 -29.17
C SER A 244 -6.43 -0.23 -27.78
N PHE A 245 -6.92 0.39 -26.71
CA PHE A 245 -7.15 -0.32 -25.44
C PHE A 245 -8.57 -0.09 -24.93
N SER A 246 -9.37 -1.16 -24.88
CA SER A 246 -10.66 -1.15 -24.20
C SER A 246 -10.42 -1.22 -22.70
N LEU A 247 -10.29 -0.06 -22.04
CA LEU A 247 -10.25 0.02 -20.59
C LEU A 247 -11.35 -0.86 -19.96
N ALA A 248 -12.55 -0.89 -20.54
CA ALA A 248 -13.68 -1.69 -20.06
C ALA A 248 -13.39 -3.20 -19.89
N SER A 249 -12.50 -3.78 -20.71
CA SER A 249 -12.11 -5.21 -20.61
C SER A 249 -10.97 -5.47 -19.64
N ASP A 250 -10.16 -4.45 -19.31
CA ASP A 250 -9.12 -4.56 -18.28
C ASP A 250 -9.68 -4.22 -16.90
N TRP A 251 -10.61 -3.26 -16.79
CA TRP A 251 -11.38 -2.96 -15.56
C TRP A 251 -12.08 -4.18 -14.97
N ALA A 252 -12.60 -5.08 -15.82
CA ALA A 252 -13.24 -6.31 -15.37
C ALA A 252 -12.27 -7.34 -14.75
N LYS A 253 -10.96 -7.04 -14.72
CA LYS A 253 -9.93 -7.89 -14.12
C LYS A 253 -9.46 -7.41 -12.74
N LEU A 254 -9.89 -6.22 -12.33
CA LEU A 254 -9.23 -5.42 -11.29
C LEU A 254 -9.82 -5.50 -9.89
N VAL A 255 -11.02 -6.05 -9.75
CA VAL A 255 -11.84 -5.75 -8.59
C VAL A 255 -12.35 -7.01 -7.95
N GLY A 256 -12.39 -7.01 -6.62
CA GLY A 256 -13.06 -8.02 -5.81
C GLY A 256 -14.55 -8.16 -6.15
N GLY A 257 -15.18 -9.18 -5.60
CA GLY A 257 -16.40 -9.84 -6.08
C GLY A 257 -17.55 -9.37 -5.23
N SER A 258 -18.77 -9.81 -5.52
CA SER A 258 -19.91 -9.55 -4.65
C SER A 258 -19.54 -9.74 -3.17
N LEU A 259 -19.70 -8.68 -2.38
CA LEU A 259 -19.53 -8.71 -0.93
C LEU A 259 -20.83 -9.11 -0.22
N GLU A 260 -21.83 -9.58 -0.97
CA GLU A 260 -23.07 -10.08 -0.39
C GLU A 260 -22.78 -11.27 0.54
N GLY A 261 -23.26 -11.17 1.77
CA GLY A 261 -23.00 -12.17 2.83
C GLY A 261 -21.60 -12.10 3.44
N VAL A 262 -20.70 -11.23 2.95
CA VAL A 262 -19.35 -11.08 3.53
C VAL A 262 -19.42 -10.22 4.79
N ALA A 263 -19.07 -10.80 5.93
CA ALA A 263 -18.95 -10.10 7.21
C ALA A 263 -17.52 -9.64 7.49
N ARG A 264 -16.50 -10.37 6.98
CA ARG A 264 -15.09 -10.04 7.20
C ARG A 264 -14.24 -10.33 5.97
N ARG A 265 -13.38 -9.36 5.62
CA ARG A 265 -12.38 -9.48 4.55
C ARG A 265 -11.02 -9.70 5.18
N VAL A 266 -10.29 -10.70 4.72
CA VAL A 266 -8.97 -11.04 5.25
C VAL A 266 -7.95 -10.96 4.13
N ALA A 267 -6.91 -10.15 4.35
CA ALA A 267 -5.73 -10.10 3.50
C ALA A 267 -4.61 -10.87 4.20
N VAL A 268 -4.24 -12.02 3.65
CA VAL A 268 -3.08 -12.77 4.11
C VAL A 268 -1.89 -12.37 3.27
N GLU A 269 -0.91 -11.76 3.92
CA GLU A 269 0.34 -11.25 3.36
C GLU A 269 1.46 -12.26 3.58
N VAL A 270 2.05 -12.75 2.50
CA VAL A 270 3.11 -13.74 2.52
C VAL A 270 4.45 -13.03 2.54
N ASP A 271 4.93 -12.78 3.76
CA ASP A 271 6.07 -11.90 3.96
C ASP A 271 7.41 -12.62 3.77
N GLY A 272 7.94 -12.51 2.54
CA GLY A 272 9.28 -13.00 2.19
C GLY A 272 10.43 -12.18 2.81
N PRO A 273 11.69 -12.61 2.63
CA PRO A 273 12.86 -11.93 3.19
C PRO A 273 12.95 -10.42 2.87
N TRP A 274 12.50 -10.00 1.68
CA TRP A 274 12.54 -8.61 1.22
C TRP A 274 11.59 -7.64 1.95
N HIS A 275 10.74 -8.17 2.84
CA HIS A 275 9.86 -7.39 3.72
C HIS A 275 10.51 -7.09 5.07
N TYR A 276 11.69 -7.65 5.33
CA TYR A 276 12.46 -7.48 6.56
C TYR A 276 13.84 -6.91 6.27
N ALA A 277 14.48 -6.37 7.29
CA ALA A 277 15.89 -6.01 7.24
C ALA A 277 16.75 -7.23 6.90
N ALA A 278 17.80 -7.05 6.10
CA ALA A 278 18.68 -8.13 5.68
C ALA A 278 19.48 -8.73 6.86
N ASN A 279 19.70 -7.96 7.92
CA ASN A 279 20.51 -8.36 9.08
C ASN A 279 19.70 -8.80 10.31
N CYS A 280 18.37 -8.65 10.30
CA CYS A 280 17.49 -9.05 11.42
C CYS A 280 16.03 -9.21 10.98
N THR A 281 15.14 -9.65 11.86
CA THR A 281 13.70 -9.81 11.56
C THR A 281 12.88 -8.53 11.71
N HIS A 282 13.53 -7.36 11.63
CA HIS A 282 12.84 -6.06 11.69
C HIS A 282 12.04 -5.81 10.41
N THR A 283 10.74 -5.53 10.54
CA THR A 283 9.86 -5.30 9.38
C THR A 283 10.12 -3.93 8.76
N LEU A 284 10.19 -3.87 7.43
CA LEU A 284 10.45 -2.61 6.72
C LEU A 284 9.17 -1.77 6.59
N GLY A 285 9.34 -0.44 6.60
CA GLY A 285 8.20 0.49 6.65
C GLY A 285 7.30 0.44 5.40
N LYS A 286 7.84 0.08 4.22
CA LYS A 286 7.01 -0.18 3.03
C LYS A 286 5.98 -1.30 3.25
N THR A 287 6.35 -2.34 3.99
CA THR A 287 5.47 -3.47 4.32
C THR A 287 4.42 -3.03 5.33
N LEU A 288 4.83 -2.29 6.37
CA LEU A 288 3.92 -1.78 7.38
C LEU A 288 2.92 -0.76 6.81
N LEU A 289 3.37 0.11 5.92
CA LEU A 289 2.48 1.07 5.24
C LEU A 289 1.48 0.37 4.32
N LYS A 290 1.90 -0.66 3.58
CA LYS A 290 0.97 -1.51 2.83
C LYS A 290 -0.09 -2.12 3.75
N HIS A 291 0.32 -2.72 4.87
CA HIS A 291 -0.62 -3.29 5.85
C HIS A 291 -1.60 -2.24 6.39
N ARG A 292 -1.12 -1.03 6.70
CA ARG A 292 -1.95 0.08 7.15
C ARG A 292 -3.00 0.47 6.10
N ILE A 293 -2.59 0.63 4.85
CA ILE A 293 -3.49 0.97 3.73
C ILE A 293 -4.56 -0.11 3.52
N LEU A 294 -4.18 -1.38 3.57
CA LEU A 294 -5.13 -2.49 3.46
C LEU A 294 -6.14 -2.48 4.62
N ARG A 295 -5.70 -2.17 5.85
CA ARG A 295 -6.62 -2.00 7.00
C ARG A 295 -7.57 -0.82 6.79
N CYS A 296 -7.08 0.32 6.28
CA CYS A 296 -7.92 1.46 5.94
C CYS A 296 -9.02 1.07 4.93
N LEU A 297 -8.72 0.19 3.99
CA LEU A 297 -9.68 -0.33 3.00
C LEU A 297 -10.56 -1.49 3.53
N GLY A 298 -10.55 -1.74 4.83
CA GLY A 298 -11.47 -2.68 5.48
C GLY A 298 -11.00 -4.14 5.53
N TRP A 299 -9.76 -4.44 5.16
CA TRP A 299 -9.21 -5.78 5.36
C TRP A 299 -8.66 -5.96 6.77
N THR A 300 -8.94 -7.11 7.36
CA THR A 300 -8.12 -7.66 8.44
C THR A 300 -6.83 -8.20 7.83
N VAL A 301 -5.70 -7.56 8.11
CA VAL A 301 -4.40 -7.98 7.57
C VAL A 301 -3.73 -8.99 8.50
N ILE A 302 -3.39 -10.15 7.96
CA ILE A 302 -2.65 -11.22 8.61
C ILE A 302 -1.34 -11.41 7.87
N SER A 303 -0.24 -11.13 8.55
CA SER A 303 1.11 -11.40 8.02
C SER A 303 1.52 -12.85 8.35
N ILE A 304 2.12 -13.52 7.37
CA ILE A 304 2.83 -14.78 7.53
C ILE A 304 4.32 -14.53 7.23
N PRO A 305 5.15 -14.30 8.26
CA PRO A 305 6.58 -14.16 8.10
C PRO A 305 7.24 -15.44 7.58
N TYR A 306 8.15 -15.32 6.61
CA TYR A 306 8.84 -16.47 6.04
C TYR A 306 9.62 -17.27 7.10
N PHE A 307 10.21 -16.61 8.09
CA PHE A 307 11.00 -17.25 9.13
C PHE A 307 10.10 -18.06 10.10
N GLU A 308 8.96 -17.51 10.53
CA GLU A 308 7.95 -18.26 11.31
C GLU A 308 7.47 -19.48 10.53
N TRP A 309 7.19 -19.32 9.24
CA TRP A 309 6.72 -20.41 8.39
C TRP A 309 7.75 -21.54 8.23
N GLN A 310 9.03 -21.18 8.08
CA GLN A 310 10.11 -22.14 7.87
C GLN A 310 10.45 -22.95 9.13
N GLU A 311 10.15 -22.43 10.33
CA GLU A 311 10.32 -23.15 11.59
C GLU A 311 9.30 -24.29 11.78
N LEU A 312 8.20 -24.28 11.02
CA LEU A 312 7.13 -25.29 11.12
C LEU A 312 7.56 -26.62 10.51
N LYS A 313 7.93 -27.57 11.38
CA LYS A 313 8.53 -28.87 11.00
C LYS A 313 7.58 -29.87 10.34
N SER A 314 6.27 -29.61 10.30
CA SER A 314 5.29 -30.54 9.74
C SER A 314 4.13 -29.83 9.03
N LYS A 315 3.50 -30.54 8.08
CA LYS A 315 2.28 -30.05 7.40
C LYS A 315 1.12 -29.80 8.37
N GLN A 316 1.06 -30.55 9.48
CA GLN A 316 0.04 -30.34 10.50
C GLN A 316 0.29 -29.07 11.30
N ALA A 317 1.56 -28.78 11.65
CA ALA A 317 1.94 -27.53 12.31
C ALA A 317 1.66 -26.32 11.43
N GLN A 318 1.90 -26.42 10.12
CA GLN A 318 1.53 -25.38 9.14
C GLN A 318 0.02 -25.10 9.10
N VAL A 319 -0.79 -26.15 9.08
CA VAL A 319 -2.26 -26.02 9.10
C VAL A 319 -2.73 -25.39 10.41
N GLU A 320 -2.18 -25.82 11.55
CA GLU A 320 -2.56 -25.28 12.86
C GLU A 320 -2.14 -23.80 12.99
N PHE A 321 -0.92 -23.46 12.58
CA PHE A 321 -0.43 -22.08 12.56
C PHE A 321 -1.37 -21.14 11.77
N LEU A 322 -1.77 -21.54 10.56
CA LEU A 322 -2.72 -20.76 9.76
C LEU A 322 -4.10 -20.69 10.42
N ARG A 323 -4.59 -21.79 11.00
CA ARG A 323 -5.88 -21.79 11.71
C ARG A 323 -5.88 -20.79 12.86
N THR A 324 -4.82 -20.80 13.68
CA THR A 324 -4.66 -19.85 14.79
C THR A 324 -4.64 -18.41 14.28
N LYS A 325 -3.83 -18.12 13.25
CA LYS A 325 -3.74 -16.75 12.71
C LYS A 325 -5.07 -16.28 12.09
N LEU A 326 -5.83 -17.15 11.42
CA LEU A 326 -7.04 -16.80 10.66
C LEU A 326 -8.33 -16.76 11.49
N PHE A 327 -8.48 -17.66 12.45
CA PHE A 327 -9.76 -17.94 13.13
C PHE A 327 -9.72 -17.77 14.64
N THR A 328 -8.56 -17.53 15.25
CA THR A 328 -8.54 -17.12 16.67
C THR A 328 -8.95 -15.65 16.74
N THR A 329 -10.19 -15.40 17.17
CA THR A 329 -10.67 -14.07 17.52
C THR A 329 -9.77 -13.47 18.58
N CYS A 330 -9.23 -12.27 18.33
CA CYS A 330 -8.82 -11.39 19.42
C CYS A 330 -10.10 -11.09 20.22
N HIS A 331 -10.20 -11.69 21.41
CA HIS A 331 -11.26 -11.41 22.38
C HIS A 331 -11.11 -10.02 22.99
#